data_AF-F4MRA9-F1
#
_entry.id   AF-F4MRA9-F1
#
_cell.length_a   1.000
_cell.length_b   1.000
_cell.length_c   1.000
_cell.angle_alpha   90.00
_cell.angle_beta   90.00
_cell.angle_gamma   90.00
#
_symmetry.space_group_name_H-M   'P 1'
#
loop_
_entity.id
_entity.type
_entity.pdbx_description
1 polymer ?
#
loop_
_entity_poly.entity_id
_entity_poly.type
_entity_poly.pdbx_seq_one_letter_code
_entity_poly.pdbx_strand_id
1 'polypeptide(L)'
;MKKLLTILGSVGLVATTSVAVIACGDKTPQKTPEHNPNEKKEDKDRMDESTEKDKKEEKEKPATDKEELTFEKINNTNLGNFQPDPKKYNSVSQLEIKKKIAEVLKTDYSNLTDLDVNYENKTVKVKFSKFEKTLEFKFTSFLDLGKFKPTGKYNSVSQLEIKKKIAELTKVDISSLAEVNVDYESNTGTSKSSMFYGTLYFKFSLEK
;
A
#
# COMPACT_ATOMS: atom_id res chain seq x y z
N MET A 1 41.62 -12.71 26.10
CA MET A 1 41.13 -13.03 27.45
C MET A 1 39.61 -13.14 27.38
N LYS A 2 39.06 -14.30 27.76
CA LYS A 2 37.62 -14.59 27.81
C LYS A 2 36.99 -13.87 29.00
N LYS A 3 35.87 -13.16 28.82
CA LYS A 3 34.84 -12.98 29.85
C LYS A 3 33.46 -12.93 29.20
N LEU A 4 32.85 -14.11 29.10
CA LEU A 4 31.40 -14.29 29.03
C LEU A 4 30.83 -14.04 30.43
N LEU A 5 29.79 -13.23 30.54
CA LEU A 5 28.94 -13.18 31.72
C LEU A 5 27.48 -12.97 31.31
N THR A 6 26.83 -14.13 31.26
CA THR A 6 25.41 -14.45 31.43
C THR A 6 24.67 -13.47 32.34
N ILE A 7 23.60 -12.85 31.84
CA ILE A 7 22.47 -12.44 32.67
C ILE A 7 21.23 -13.15 32.11
N LEU A 8 20.85 -14.17 32.86
CA LEU A 8 19.66 -14.99 32.73
C LEU A 8 18.61 -14.36 33.67
N GLY A 9 17.42 -14.06 33.17
CA GLY A 9 16.28 -13.56 33.96
C GLY A 9 15.46 -12.57 33.14
N SER A 10 14.16 -12.72 32.91
CA SER A 10 13.13 -13.48 33.63
C SER A 10 12.00 -13.72 32.64
N VAL A 11 11.55 -14.96 32.45
CA VAL A 11 10.32 -15.23 31.70
C VAL A 11 9.16 -15.06 32.67
N GLY A 12 8.53 -13.89 32.66
CA GLY A 12 7.30 -13.66 33.39
C GLY A 12 6.16 -14.46 32.75
N LEU A 13 5.71 -15.52 33.42
CA LEU A 13 4.49 -16.25 33.08
C LEU A 13 3.30 -15.30 33.32
N VAL A 14 2.67 -14.77 32.28
CA VAL A 14 1.39 -14.07 32.42
C VAL A 14 0.30 -15.14 32.46
N ALA A 15 -0.17 -15.42 33.68
CA ALA A 15 -1.30 -16.31 33.90
C ALA A 15 -2.58 -15.70 33.31
N THR A 16 -3.25 -16.51 32.50
CA THR A 16 -4.58 -16.28 31.95
C THR A 16 -5.61 -16.16 33.07
N THR A 17 -6.39 -15.08 33.06
CA THR A 17 -7.70 -15.06 33.72
C THR A 17 -8.74 -14.66 32.69
N SER A 18 -9.34 -15.68 32.07
CA SER A 18 -10.56 -15.51 31.29
C SER A 18 -11.70 -15.19 32.26
N VAL A 19 -12.11 -13.92 32.32
CA VAL A 19 -13.35 -13.56 33.00
C VAL A 19 -14.49 -13.87 32.03
N ALA A 20 -15.13 -15.02 32.21
CA ALA A 20 -16.42 -15.29 31.60
C ALA A 20 -17.49 -14.50 32.36
N VAL A 21 -18.16 -13.57 31.67
CA VAL A 21 -19.34 -12.90 32.21
C VAL A 21 -20.55 -13.74 31.83
N ILE A 22 -21.00 -14.59 32.75
CA ILE A 22 -22.32 -15.24 32.66
C ILE A 22 -23.26 -14.38 33.49
N ALA A 23 -24.10 -13.59 32.82
CA ALA A 23 -25.26 -12.98 33.45
C ALA A 23 -26.42 -13.99 33.36
N CYS A 24 -26.60 -14.77 34.43
CA CYS A 24 -27.86 -15.45 34.69
C CYS A 24 -28.90 -14.38 35.08
N GLY A 25 -29.82 -14.09 34.16
CA GLY A 25 -31.08 -13.41 34.44
C GLY A 25 -32.22 -14.38 34.15
N ASP A 26 -32.62 -15.13 35.17
CA ASP A 26 -33.76 -16.05 35.20
C ASP A 26 -35.06 -15.45 34.63
N LYS A 27 -35.76 -16.21 33.79
CA LYS A 27 -37.13 -16.70 34.03
C LYS A 27 -37.60 -17.64 32.91
N THR A 28 -37.76 -18.91 33.28
CA THR A 28 -38.44 -20.05 32.64
C THR A 28 -39.95 -19.82 32.42
N PRO A 29 -40.75 -20.73 31.79
CA PRO A 29 -40.46 -22.11 31.38
C PRO A 29 -40.85 -22.54 29.95
N GLN A 30 -40.26 -23.68 29.56
CA GLN A 30 -40.63 -24.56 28.46
C GLN A 30 -42.14 -24.85 28.36
N LYS A 31 -42.62 -25.03 27.12
CA LYS A 31 -43.54 -26.11 26.70
C LYS A 31 -43.65 -26.15 25.16
N THR A 32 -43.11 -27.19 24.53
CA THR A 32 -43.66 -27.81 23.31
C THR A 32 -44.69 -28.87 23.75
N PRO A 33 -45.73 -29.19 22.95
CA PRO A 33 -45.59 -30.17 21.88
C PRO A 33 -46.42 -29.92 20.61
N GLU A 34 -46.10 -30.75 19.62
CA GLU A 34 -46.56 -30.90 18.23
C GLU A 34 -48.09 -31.01 18.01
N HIS A 35 -48.58 -30.53 16.85
CA HIS A 35 -49.60 -31.21 16.03
C HIS A 35 -49.65 -30.67 14.57
N ASN A 36 -49.64 -31.60 13.61
CA ASN A 36 -49.74 -31.46 12.13
C ASN A 36 -51.16 -31.03 11.63
N PRO A 37 -51.55 -31.20 10.35
CA PRO A 37 -51.35 -30.34 9.17
C PRO A 37 -52.68 -30.03 8.43
N ASN A 38 -52.77 -29.05 7.52
CA ASN A 38 -53.72 -29.11 6.38
C ASN A 38 -53.49 -27.96 5.37
N GLU A 39 -53.21 -28.30 4.11
CA GLU A 39 -54.04 -28.06 2.91
C GLU A 39 -54.10 -26.62 2.39
N LYS A 40 -54.04 -26.30 1.09
CA LYS A 40 -53.76 -26.98 -0.20
C LYS A 40 -54.00 -25.90 -1.29
N LYS A 41 -53.42 -26.11 -2.49
CA LYS A 41 -53.72 -25.53 -3.82
C LYS A 41 -53.04 -24.19 -4.14
N GLU A 42 -52.12 -24.08 -5.11
CA GLU A 42 -52.20 -24.34 -6.58
C GLU A 42 -53.34 -23.52 -7.22
N ASP A 43 -53.19 -22.82 -8.35
CA ASP A 43 -52.42 -23.12 -9.56
C ASP A 43 -52.43 -21.86 -10.50
N LYS A 44 -51.40 -21.74 -11.37
CA LYS A 44 -51.43 -21.47 -12.84
C LYS A 44 -52.29 -20.33 -13.46
N ASP A 45 -51.96 -19.63 -14.54
CA ASP A 45 -51.28 -19.91 -15.84
C ASP A 45 -50.87 -18.55 -16.47
N ARG A 46 -49.70 -18.34 -17.12
CA ARG A 46 -49.22 -18.72 -18.48
C ARG A 46 -49.91 -18.05 -19.68
N MET A 47 -49.05 -17.57 -20.61
CA MET A 47 -49.15 -17.37 -22.08
C MET A 47 -48.66 -15.98 -22.52
N ASP A 48 -47.92 -15.77 -23.62
CA ASP A 48 -47.16 -16.63 -24.54
C ASP A 48 -46.33 -15.71 -25.49
N GLU A 49 -45.32 -16.29 -26.14
CA GLU A 49 -44.74 -16.05 -27.50
C GLU A 49 -45.21 -14.85 -28.36
N SER A 50 -44.48 -14.24 -29.31
CA SER A 50 -43.23 -14.47 -30.05
C SER A 50 -43.10 -13.33 -31.09
N THR A 51 -41.90 -12.95 -31.54
CA THR A 51 -41.56 -12.76 -32.97
C THR A 51 -40.11 -12.30 -33.22
N GLU A 52 -39.43 -13.04 -34.09
CA GLU A 52 -38.12 -12.78 -34.70
C GLU A 52 -38.08 -11.47 -35.49
N LYS A 53 -36.90 -10.84 -35.54
CA LYS A 53 -36.31 -10.34 -36.80
C LYS A 53 -34.81 -10.09 -36.65
N ASP A 54 -34.07 -10.75 -37.53
CA ASP A 54 -32.67 -10.52 -37.89
C ASP A 54 -32.25 -9.05 -37.93
N LYS A 55 -31.12 -8.74 -37.27
CA LYS A 55 -30.08 -7.89 -37.83
C LYS A 55 -28.72 -8.29 -37.29
N LYS A 56 -28.01 -8.99 -38.17
CA LYS A 56 -26.58 -9.28 -38.13
C LYS A 56 -25.81 -7.95 -38.14
N GLU A 57 -25.57 -7.38 -36.97
CA GLU A 57 -24.55 -6.34 -36.81
C GLU A 57 -23.22 -7.02 -36.48
N GLU A 58 -22.40 -7.05 -37.52
CA GLU A 58 -20.98 -7.31 -37.53
C GLU A 58 -20.30 -6.51 -36.42
N LYS A 59 -20.13 -7.13 -35.25
CA LYS A 59 -19.15 -6.66 -34.26
C LYS A 59 -17.78 -6.92 -34.87
N GLU A 60 -17.31 -5.94 -35.64
CA GLU A 60 -15.89 -5.66 -35.77
C GLU A 60 -15.29 -5.79 -34.37
N LYS A 61 -14.56 -6.88 -34.14
CA LYS A 61 -13.61 -6.93 -33.05
C LYS A 61 -12.67 -5.77 -33.35
N PRO A 62 -12.53 -4.74 -32.49
CA PRO A 62 -11.27 -4.04 -32.52
C PRO A 62 -10.25 -5.11 -32.13
N ALA A 63 -9.45 -5.55 -33.09
CA ALA A 63 -8.16 -6.16 -32.84
C ALA A 63 -7.31 -5.07 -32.16
N THR A 64 -7.66 -4.78 -30.91
CA THR A 64 -6.73 -4.17 -29.99
C THR A 64 -5.76 -5.29 -29.71
N ASP A 65 -4.52 -5.15 -30.13
CA ASP A 65 -3.40 -5.87 -29.56
C ASP A 65 -3.39 -5.58 -28.05
N LYS A 66 -4.28 -6.27 -27.31
CA LYS A 66 -4.25 -6.31 -25.86
C LYS A 66 -3.08 -7.20 -25.56
N GLU A 67 -1.92 -6.57 -25.50
CA GLU A 67 -0.71 -7.19 -24.99
C GLU A 67 -1.08 -7.88 -23.68
N GLU A 68 -1.10 -9.21 -23.70
CA GLU A 68 -1.59 -10.00 -22.59
C GLU A 68 -0.61 -9.84 -21.43
N LEU A 69 -1.13 -9.34 -20.31
CA LEU A 69 -0.40 -9.14 -19.07
C LEU A 69 -0.13 -10.52 -18.47
N THR A 70 1.09 -11.04 -18.62
CA THR A 70 1.51 -12.30 -17.99
C THR A 70 2.11 -12.03 -16.61
N PHE A 71 1.92 -12.98 -15.68
CA PHE A 71 2.47 -12.86 -14.32
C PHE A 71 3.98 -12.56 -14.33
N GLU A 72 4.73 -13.26 -15.17
CA GLU A 72 6.19 -13.15 -15.29
C GLU A 72 6.66 -11.76 -15.73
N LYS A 73 5.90 -11.09 -16.61
CA LYS A 73 6.22 -9.73 -17.07
C LYS A 73 6.06 -8.68 -15.98
N ILE A 74 5.16 -8.92 -15.02
CA ILE A 74 4.71 -7.88 -14.08
C ILE A 74 5.31 -8.08 -12.69
N ASN A 75 5.54 -9.33 -12.30
CA ASN A 75 6.11 -9.65 -11.00
C ASN A 75 7.51 -9.03 -10.84
N ASN A 76 7.78 -8.50 -9.65
CA ASN A 76 8.98 -7.74 -9.29
C ASN A 76 9.22 -6.45 -10.07
N THR A 77 8.21 -5.92 -10.77
CA THR A 77 8.32 -4.62 -11.44
C THR A 77 8.48 -3.49 -10.44
N ASN A 78 9.22 -2.45 -10.82
CA ASN A 78 9.38 -1.23 -10.03
C ASN A 78 8.21 -0.26 -10.30
N LEU A 79 7.50 0.14 -9.24
CA LEU A 79 6.37 1.08 -9.29
C LEU A 79 6.80 2.55 -9.39
N GLY A 80 8.09 2.83 -9.27
CA GLY A 80 8.66 4.16 -9.23
C GLY A 80 8.77 4.72 -7.82
N ASN A 81 8.84 6.05 -7.73
CA ASN A 81 9.04 6.79 -6.49
C ASN A 81 7.71 7.26 -5.90
N PHE A 82 7.46 6.92 -4.64
CA PHE A 82 6.39 7.51 -3.84
C PHE A 82 6.97 8.57 -2.90
N GLN A 83 6.55 9.81 -3.09
CA GLN A 83 7.04 10.91 -2.28
C GLN A 83 6.53 10.74 -0.84
N PRO A 84 7.41 10.70 0.17
CA PRO A 84 6.99 10.58 1.56
C PRO A 84 6.27 11.85 2.01
N ASP A 85 5.22 11.70 2.82
CA ASP A 85 4.48 12.83 3.39
C ASP A 85 5.14 13.25 4.73
N PRO A 86 5.82 14.41 4.78
CA PRO A 86 6.47 14.88 5.99
C PRO A 86 5.50 15.20 7.12
N LYS A 87 4.23 15.50 6.81
CA LYS A 87 3.20 15.73 7.83
C LYS A 87 2.67 14.44 8.44
N LYS A 88 2.86 13.31 7.76
CA LYS A 88 2.43 11.98 8.21
C LYS A 88 3.65 11.12 8.49
N TYR A 89 4.56 11.60 9.33
CA TYR A 89 5.70 10.81 9.80
C TYR A 89 6.61 10.31 8.67
N ASN A 90 6.77 11.08 7.59
CA ASN A 90 7.49 10.66 6.38
C ASN A 90 6.99 9.35 5.77
N SER A 91 5.70 9.04 5.94
CA SER A 91 5.11 7.80 5.44
C SER A 91 4.70 7.89 3.97
N VAL A 92 4.64 6.73 3.32
CA VAL A 92 4.05 6.56 1.98
C VAL A 92 2.67 5.96 2.12
N SER A 93 1.69 6.55 1.42
CA SER A 93 0.30 6.11 1.44
C SER A 93 0.12 4.74 0.78
N GLN A 94 -0.41 3.77 1.52
CA GLN A 94 -0.75 2.46 0.96
C GLN A 94 -1.81 2.56 -0.15
N LEU A 95 -2.74 3.52 -0.04
CA LEU A 95 -3.75 3.75 -1.06
C LEU A 95 -3.12 4.20 -2.38
N GLU A 96 -2.10 5.06 -2.33
CA GLU A 96 -1.38 5.49 -3.55
C GLU A 96 -0.60 4.35 -4.17
N ILE A 97 0.08 3.52 -3.36
CA ILE A 97 0.74 2.30 -3.84
C ILE A 97 -0.29 1.39 -4.52
N LYS A 98 -1.43 1.14 -3.87
CA LYS A 98 -2.49 0.28 -4.40
C LYS A 98 -3.05 0.79 -5.73
N LYS A 99 -3.27 2.11 -5.85
CA LYS A 99 -3.69 2.76 -7.11
C LYS A 99 -2.63 2.58 -8.19
N LYS A 100 -1.34 2.76 -7.87
CA LYS A 100 -0.26 2.62 -8.85
C LYS A 100 -0.12 1.20 -9.37
N ILE A 101 -0.28 0.21 -8.50
CA ILE A 101 -0.33 -1.21 -8.89
C ILE A 101 -1.52 -1.44 -9.84
N ALA A 102 -2.69 -0.88 -9.53
CA ALA A 102 -3.89 -1.04 -10.36
C ALA A 102 -3.69 -0.45 -11.77
N GLU A 103 -3.02 0.70 -11.88
CA GLU A 103 -2.62 1.30 -13.17
C GLU A 103 -1.72 0.35 -13.98
N VAL A 104 -0.68 -0.22 -13.36
CA VAL A 104 0.25 -1.17 -14.00
C VAL A 104 -0.51 -2.42 -14.48
N LEU A 105 -1.44 -2.91 -13.67
CA LEU A 105 -2.25 -4.08 -13.98
C LEU A 105 -3.45 -3.79 -14.89
N LYS A 106 -3.66 -2.52 -15.28
CA LYS A 106 -4.80 -2.05 -16.08
C LYS A 106 -6.13 -2.55 -15.50
N THR A 107 -6.31 -2.37 -14.19
CA THR A 107 -7.49 -2.81 -13.44
C THR A 107 -7.92 -1.76 -12.43
N ASP A 108 -9.09 -1.95 -11.81
CA ASP A 108 -9.51 -1.14 -10.67
C ASP A 108 -8.83 -1.61 -9.37
N TYR A 109 -8.45 -0.67 -8.51
CA TYR A 109 -7.74 -0.98 -7.27
C TYR A 109 -8.59 -1.78 -6.27
N SER A 110 -9.92 -1.82 -6.41
CA SER A 110 -10.81 -2.68 -5.62
C SER A 110 -10.62 -4.16 -5.91
N ASN A 111 -10.11 -4.53 -7.09
CA ASN A 111 -9.81 -5.92 -7.46
C ASN A 111 -8.50 -6.44 -6.83
N LEU A 112 -7.77 -5.57 -6.14
CA LEU A 112 -6.54 -5.90 -5.44
C LEU A 112 -6.85 -6.17 -3.96
N THR A 113 -6.45 -7.33 -3.47
CA THR A 113 -6.65 -7.76 -2.09
C THR A 113 -5.31 -8.08 -1.43
N ASP A 114 -5.31 -8.23 -0.10
CA ASP A 114 -4.14 -8.64 0.68
C ASP A 114 -2.88 -7.78 0.39
N LEU A 115 -3.05 -6.46 0.37
CA LEU A 115 -1.94 -5.53 0.22
C LEU A 115 -1.05 -5.58 1.46
N ASP A 116 0.19 -6.01 1.28
CA ASP A 116 1.22 -6.07 2.33
C ASP A 116 2.42 -5.24 1.89
N VAL A 117 2.67 -4.13 2.59
CA VAL A 117 3.71 -3.16 2.25
C VAL A 117 4.85 -3.27 3.25
N ASN A 118 6.04 -3.63 2.76
CA ASN A 118 7.26 -3.58 3.53
C ASN A 118 8.03 -2.29 3.23
N TYR A 119 7.92 -1.31 4.13
CA TYR A 119 8.57 -0.01 3.98
C TYR A 119 10.08 -0.01 4.21
N GLU A 120 10.63 -1.04 4.84
CA GLU A 120 12.06 -1.19 5.06
C GLU A 120 12.73 -1.69 3.78
N ASN A 121 12.22 -2.79 3.23
CA ASN A 121 12.72 -3.42 2.01
C ASN A 121 12.21 -2.74 0.72
N LYS A 122 11.29 -1.77 0.84
CA LYS A 122 10.62 -1.08 -0.26
C LYS A 122 9.97 -2.04 -1.26
N THR A 123 9.30 -3.05 -0.72
CA THR A 123 8.54 -4.04 -1.48
C THR A 123 7.07 -4.01 -1.10
N VAL A 124 6.21 -4.45 -2.02
CA VAL A 124 4.79 -4.63 -1.76
C VAL A 124 4.31 -5.91 -2.40
N LYS A 125 3.51 -6.67 -1.65
CA LYS A 125 2.85 -7.88 -2.09
C LYS A 125 1.35 -7.63 -2.19
N VAL A 126 0.71 -8.23 -3.19
CA VAL A 126 -0.72 -8.05 -3.44
C VAL A 126 -1.29 -9.26 -4.16
N LYS A 127 -2.54 -9.59 -3.86
CA LYS A 127 -3.30 -10.56 -4.66
C LYS A 127 -4.16 -9.83 -5.68
N PHE A 128 -4.24 -10.39 -6.87
CA PHE A 128 -5.06 -9.89 -7.95
C PHE A 128 -5.82 -11.06 -8.56
N SER A 129 -7.15 -11.01 -8.59
CA SER A 129 -8.02 -12.14 -8.95
C SER A 129 -7.74 -12.78 -10.31
N LYS A 130 -7.10 -12.06 -11.27
CA LYS A 130 -6.68 -12.63 -12.56
C LYS A 130 -5.51 -13.61 -12.43
N PHE A 131 -4.76 -13.56 -11.33
CA PHE A 131 -3.66 -14.45 -11.04
C PHE A 131 -3.96 -15.21 -9.74
N GLU A 132 -3.82 -16.53 -9.77
CA GLU A 132 -3.93 -17.34 -8.55
C GLU A 132 -2.71 -17.17 -7.60
N LYS A 133 -1.75 -16.31 -7.98
CA LYS A 133 -0.49 -16.06 -7.29
C LYS A 133 -0.46 -14.64 -6.73
N THR A 134 0.29 -14.47 -5.64
CA THR A 134 0.66 -13.15 -5.12
C THR A 134 1.68 -12.50 -6.04
N LEU A 135 1.41 -11.26 -6.44
CA LEU A 135 2.37 -10.41 -7.14
C LEU A 135 3.21 -9.65 -6.12
N GLU A 136 4.51 -9.55 -6.39
CA GLU A 136 5.43 -8.69 -5.66
C GLU A 136 5.86 -7.52 -6.54
N PHE A 137 6.02 -6.34 -5.97
CA PHE A 137 6.55 -5.16 -6.64
C PHE A 137 7.59 -4.48 -5.76
N LYS A 138 8.45 -3.68 -6.40
CA LYS A 138 9.43 -2.82 -5.72
C LYS A 138 9.03 -1.37 -5.88
N PHE A 139 9.45 -0.52 -4.96
CA PHE A 139 9.29 0.93 -5.10
C PHE A 139 10.46 1.68 -4.49
N THR A 140 10.49 2.99 -4.67
CA THR A 140 11.39 3.90 -3.94
C THR A 140 10.59 4.96 -3.21
N SER A 141 11.20 5.58 -2.20
CA SER A 141 10.57 6.68 -1.49
C SER A 141 11.59 7.74 -1.13
N PHE A 142 11.69 8.73 -2.01
CA PHE A 142 12.51 9.91 -1.89
C PHE A 142 11.63 11.15 -1.94
N LEU A 143 11.94 12.12 -1.09
CA LEU A 143 11.54 13.50 -1.31
C LEU A 143 12.34 14.05 -2.50
N ASP A 144 11.66 14.36 -3.59
CA ASP A 144 12.29 14.99 -4.74
C ASP A 144 12.47 16.49 -4.49
N LEU A 145 13.72 16.93 -4.42
CA LEU A 145 14.06 18.34 -4.20
C LEU A 145 14.05 19.16 -5.50
N GLY A 146 13.91 18.50 -6.65
CA GLY A 146 13.96 19.12 -7.97
C GLY A 146 15.39 19.34 -8.47
N LYS A 147 15.52 20.32 -9.38
CA LYS A 147 16.78 20.66 -10.03
C LYS A 147 17.51 21.77 -9.28
N PHE A 148 18.81 21.62 -9.15
CA PHE A 148 19.70 22.65 -8.64
C PHE A 148 20.63 23.13 -9.74
N LYS A 149 20.89 24.44 -9.74
CA LYS A 149 21.98 25.03 -10.53
C LYS A 149 23.27 24.86 -9.73
N PRO A 150 24.25 24.08 -10.20
CA PRO A 150 25.54 24.02 -9.54
C PRO A 150 26.19 25.40 -9.61
N THR A 151 26.83 25.83 -8.53
CA THR A 151 27.50 27.14 -8.49
C THR A 151 28.95 27.02 -8.03
N GLY A 152 29.75 28.02 -8.38
CA GLY A 152 31.15 28.11 -7.97
C GLY A 152 32.12 27.28 -8.81
N LYS A 153 33.39 27.31 -8.42
CA LYS A 153 34.53 26.74 -9.18
C LYS A 153 34.45 25.22 -9.39
N TYR A 154 33.66 24.53 -8.57
CA TYR A 154 33.57 23.07 -8.55
C TYR A 154 32.25 22.51 -9.10
N ASN A 155 31.37 23.35 -9.66
CA ASN A 155 30.05 22.94 -10.13
C ASN A 155 29.32 22.03 -9.14
N SER A 156 29.27 22.44 -7.87
CA SER A 156 28.59 21.67 -6.82
C SER A 156 27.39 22.42 -6.28
N VAL A 157 26.46 21.66 -5.70
CA VAL A 157 25.31 22.21 -4.98
C VAL A 157 25.69 22.29 -3.52
N SER A 158 25.44 23.44 -2.88
CA SER A 158 25.76 23.56 -1.46
C SER A 158 24.78 22.75 -0.60
N GLN A 159 25.30 22.11 0.45
CA GLN A 159 24.45 21.43 1.44
C GLN A 159 23.44 22.38 2.09
N LEU A 160 23.78 23.67 2.21
CA LEU A 160 22.86 24.70 2.72
C LEU A 160 21.65 24.92 1.79
N GLU A 161 21.84 24.93 0.47
CA GLU A 161 20.74 25.03 -0.49
C GLU A 161 19.85 23.78 -0.45
N ILE A 162 20.46 22.60 -0.37
CA ILE A 162 19.73 21.33 -0.17
C ILE A 162 18.88 21.42 1.10
N LYS A 163 19.49 21.85 2.21
CA LYS A 163 18.81 22.01 3.50
C LYS A 163 17.65 23.00 3.44
N LYS A 164 17.83 24.15 2.76
CA LYS A 164 16.74 25.12 2.51
C LYS A 164 15.60 24.49 1.72
N LYS A 165 15.91 23.70 0.68
CA LYS A 165 14.87 23.10 -0.17
C LYS A 165 14.08 22.01 0.56
N ILE A 166 14.75 21.21 1.40
CA ILE A 166 14.07 20.27 2.29
C ILE A 166 13.12 21.02 3.22
N ALA A 167 13.60 22.08 3.88
CA ALA A 167 12.79 22.88 4.80
C ALA A 167 11.53 23.47 4.12
N GLU A 168 11.70 24.03 2.91
CA GLU A 168 10.61 24.58 2.09
C GLU A 168 9.55 23.52 1.77
N LEU A 169 9.96 22.36 1.23
CA LEU A 169 9.03 21.31 0.80
C LEU A 169 8.35 20.62 1.99
N THR A 170 9.06 20.47 3.10
CA THR A 170 8.52 19.83 4.31
C THR A 170 7.80 20.81 5.23
N LYS A 171 7.88 22.12 4.97
CA LYS A 171 7.30 23.20 5.77
C LYS A 171 7.77 23.17 7.23
N VAL A 172 9.05 22.90 7.44
CA VAL A 172 9.70 22.91 8.75
C VAL A 172 10.80 23.98 8.78
N ASP A 173 11.17 24.42 9.97
CA ASP A 173 12.29 25.35 10.12
C ASP A 173 13.61 24.69 9.73
N ILE A 174 14.47 25.43 9.02
CA ILE A 174 15.79 24.94 8.61
C ILE A 174 16.67 24.52 9.80
N SER A 175 16.49 25.16 10.96
CA SER A 175 17.21 24.83 12.20
C SER A 175 16.77 23.49 12.78
N SER A 176 15.55 23.03 12.51
CA SER A 176 15.03 21.74 12.97
C SER A 176 15.60 20.55 12.20
N LEU A 177 16.19 20.79 11.03
CA LEU A 177 16.82 19.76 10.21
C LEU A 177 18.23 19.45 10.75
N ALA A 178 18.48 18.18 11.00
CA ALA A 178 19.72 17.63 11.53
C ALA A 178 20.23 16.48 10.64
N GLU A 179 21.51 16.12 10.78
CA GLU A 179 22.10 14.96 10.09
C GLU A 179 21.82 14.94 8.58
N VAL A 180 21.93 16.10 7.91
CA VAL A 180 21.77 16.19 6.45
C VAL A 180 23.00 15.58 5.80
N ASN A 181 22.92 14.35 5.31
CA ASN A 181 24.00 13.68 4.60
C ASN A 181 23.70 13.66 3.10
N VAL A 182 24.65 14.09 2.28
CA VAL A 182 24.48 14.19 0.83
C VAL A 182 25.51 13.30 0.14
N ASP A 183 25.03 12.42 -0.73
CA ASP A 183 25.84 11.72 -1.71
C ASP A 183 25.70 12.44 -3.06
N TYR A 184 26.76 13.16 -3.44
CA TYR A 184 26.79 13.94 -4.68
C TYR A 184 27.05 13.09 -5.93
N GLU A 185 27.49 11.83 -5.79
CA GLU A 185 27.65 10.94 -6.94
C GLU A 185 26.28 10.44 -7.42
N SER A 186 25.43 10.03 -6.47
CA SER A 186 24.06 9.59 -6.77
C SER A 186 23.03 10.72 -6.77
N ASN A 187 23.40 11.92 -6.34
CA ASN A 187 22.49 13.05 -6.06
C ASN A 187 21.33 12.66 -5.13
N THR A 188 21.66 11.87 -4.11
CA THR A 188 20.71 11.46 -3.07
C THR A 188 21.21 11.86 -1.69
N GLY A 189 20.38 11.68 -0.68
CA GLY A 189 20.80 11.93 0.68
C GLY A 189 19.74 11.59 1.71
N THR A 190 20.11 11.86 2.95
CA THR A 190 19.25 11.64 4.11
C THR A 190 19.24 12.87 5.00
N SER A 191 18.13 13.06 5.72
CA SER A 191 17.97 14.12 6.69
C SER A 191 17.12 13.60 7.84
N LYS A 192 17.40 14.05 9.05
CA LYS A 192 16.52 13.88 10.21
C LYS A 192 15.96 15.24 10.60
N SER A 193 14.86 15.22 11.33
CA SER A 193 14.30 16.42 11.93
C SER A 193 13.68 16.10 13.27
N SER A 194 13.65 17.08 14.17
CA SER A 194 12.80 17.00 15.36
C SER A 194 11.31 17.13 15.02
N MET A 195 10.96 17.57 13.81
CA MET A 195 9.58 17.85 13.38
C MET A 195 8.90 16.68 12.67
N PHE A 196 9.64 15.63 12.33
CA PHE A 196 9.10 14.41 11.73
C PHE A 196 9.86 13.18 12.23
N TYR A 197 9.22 12.02 12.21
CA TYR A 197 9.84 10.78 12.68
C TYR A 197 10.65 10.10 11.57
N GLY A 198 11.70 9.39 12.00
CA GLY A 198 12.56 8.59 11.13
C GLY A 198 13.50 9.41 10.26
N THR A 199 14.13 8.71 9.31
CA THR A 199 15.04 9.30 8.34
C THR A 199 14.29 9.64 7.07
N LEU A 200 14.34 10.90 6.67
CA LEU A 200 13.85 11.34 5.37
C LEU A 200 14.93 11.07 4.33
N TYR A 201 14.59 10.29 3.31
CA TYR A 201 15.43 10.10 2.13
C TYR A 201 15.04 11.13 1.08
N PHE A 202 16.02 11.75 0.44
CA PHE A 202 15.78 12.72 -0.62
C PHE A 202 16.66 12.46 -1.83
N LYS A 203 16.24 13.00 -2.98
CA LYS A 203 17.00 13.01 -4.22
C LYS A 203 16.90 14.38 -4.89
N PHE A 204 17.85 14.70 -5.73
CA PHE A 204 17.85 15.91 -6.53
C PHE A 204 18.49 15.66 -7.90
N SER A 205 18.48 16.66 -8.75
CA SER A 205 19.14 16.63 -10.04
C SER A 205 19.89 17.93 -10.29
N LEU A 206 20.89 17.89 -11.17
CA LEU A 206 21.62 19.07 -11.59
C LEU A 206 21.07 19.59 -12.91
N GLU A 207 20.96 20.90 -13.03
CA GLU A 207 20.79 21.53 -14.33
C GLU A 207 22.06 21.32 -15.17
N LYS A 208 21.87 21.01 -16.46
CA LYS A 208 22.95 20.85 -17.43
C LYS A 208 23.26 22.19 -18.09
#